data_AF-A0A2U1IZR8-F1
#
_entry.id   AF-A0A2U1IZR8-F1
#
_cell.length_a   1.000
_cell.length_b   1.000
_cell.length_c   1.000
_cell.angle_alpha   90.00
_cell.angle_beta   90.00
_cell.angle_gamma   90.00
#
_symmetry.space_group_name_H-M   'P 1'
#
loop_
_entity.id
_entity.type
_entity.pdbx_description
1 polymer ?
#
loop_
_entity_poly.entity_id
_entity_poly.type
_entity_poly.pdbx_seq_one_letter_code
_entity_poly.pdbx_strand_id
1 'polypeptide(L)'
;MNNRYNIDVIPSDGIGPEVTKEAVKVLKKVSEMRAKAMGGSLHFAEYYFGRIAIDNHGNPLPSSTLEACKSASAVILGAVGGPQWPRPLDASNP
;
A
#
# COMPACT_ATOMS: atom_id res chain seq x y z
N MET A 1 -13.80 16.84 16.04
CA MET A 1 -13.23 17.30 14.75
C MET A 1 -13.44 16.20 13.73
N ASN A 2 -13.93 16.51 12.52
CA ASN A 2 -14.18 15.49 11.50
C ASN A 2 -12.94 15.29 10.62
N ASN A 3 -11.88 14.70 11.20
CA ASN A 3 -10.61 14.54 10.51
C ASN A 3 -10.69 13.43 9.44
N ARG A 4 -10.22 13.76 8.25
CA ARG A 4 -10.04 12.81 7.15
C ARG A 4 -8.62 12.27 7.20
N TYR A 5 -8.44 10.96 7.31
CA TYR A 5 -7.13 10.32 7.25
C TYR A 5 -7.01 9.58 5.92
N ASN A 6 -6.08 10.02 5.08
CA ASN A 6 -5.79 9.37 3.80
C ASN A 6 -4.80 8.23 4.05
N ILE A 7 -5.19 7.02 3.67
CA ILE A 7 -4.43 5.80 3.87
C ILE A 7 -4.11 5.24 2.48
N ASP A 8 -2.85 5.29 2.11
CA ASP A 8 -2.42 4.74 0.83
C ASP A 8 -2.22 3.23 1.00
N VAL A 9 -2.75 2.46 0.06
CA VAL A 9 -2.68 1.00 0.06
C VAL A 9 -1.82 0.60 -1.11
N ILE A 10 -0.81 -0.23 -0.85
CA ILE A 10 0.12 -0.72 -1.86
C ILE A 10 0.07 -2.24 -1.83
N PRO A 11 -0.89 -2.86 -2.56
CA PRO A 11 -1.12 -4.30 -2.55
C PRO A 11 0.14 -5.10 -2.93
N SER A 12 0.88 -4.60 -3.93
CA SER A 12 2.13 -5.17 -4.44
C SER A 12 1.95 -6.60 -5.00
N ASP A 13 2.88 -7.51 -4.68
CA ASP A 13 3.12 -8.75 -5.40
C ASP A 13 2.67 -10.00 -4.60
N GLY A 14 2.60 -11.16 -5.28
CA GLY A 14 2.29 -12.45 -4.64
C GLY A 14 0.97 -12.43 -3.89
N ILE A 15 0.99 -12.80 -2.60
CA ILE A 15 -0.19 -12.80 -1.72
C ILE A 15 -0.61 -11.40 -1.24
N GLY A 16 0.19 -10.38 -1.55
CA GLY A 16 -0.01 -8.99 -1.10
C GLY A 16 -1.42 -8.45 -1.37
N PRO A 17 -1.96 -8.58 -2.60
CA PRO A 17 -3.32 -8.16 -2.91
C PRO A 17 -4.42 -8.86 -2.11
N GLU A 18 -4.26 -10.14 -1.81
CA GLU A 18 -5.25 -10.90 -1.05
C GLU A 18 -5.31 -10.43 0.42
N VAL A 19 -4.13 -10.30 1.05
CA VAL A 19 -4.07 -9.91 2.47
C VAL A 19 -4.42 -8.44 2.70
N THR A 20 -3.99 -7.55 1.79
CA THR A 20 -4.29 -6.11 1.90
C THR A 20 -5.77 -5.83 1.67
N LYS A 21 -6.45 -6.57 0.79
CA LYS A 21 -7.90 -6.48 0.59
C LYS A 21 -8.68 -6.78 1.86
N GLU A 22 -8.33 -7.86 2.58
CA GLU A 22 -9.00 -8.20 3.83
C GLU A 22 -8.63 -7.21 4.96
N ALA A 23 -7.40 -6.70 5.00
CA ALA A 23 -7.02 -5.63 5.93
C ALA A 23 -7.87 -4.36 5.71
N VAL A 24 -8.02 -3.91 4.46
CA VAL A 24 -8.86 -2.74 4.11
C VAL A 24 -10.31 -2.98 4.49
N LYS A 25 -10.85 -4.19 4.31
CA LYS A 25 -12.22 -4.54 4.72
C LYS A 25 -12.43 -4.39 6.22
N VAL A 26 -11.50 -4.89 7.05
CA VAL A 26 -11.55 -4.72 8.51
C VAL A 26 -11.42 -3.23 8.89
N LEU A 27 -10.49 -2.50 8.27
CA LEU A 27 -10.27 -1.09 8.56
C LEU A 27 -11.43 -0.19 8.15
N LYS A 28 -12.14 -0.53 7.06
CA LYS A 28 -13.41 0.13 6.71
C LYS A 28 -14.43 -0.03 7.83
N LYS A 29 -14.55 -1.23 8.41
CA LYS A 29 -15.47 -1.46 9.53
C LYS A 29 -15.07 -0.67 10.78
N VAL A 30 -13.78 -0.65 11.11
CA VAL A 30 -13.24 0.16 12.22
C VAL A 30 -13.48 1.65 11.97
N SER A 31 -13.29 2.13 10.74
CA SER A 31 -13.54 3.52 10.34
C SER A 31 -15.00 3.92 10.58
N GLU A 32 -15.96 3.08 10.18
CA GLU A 32 -17.39 3.33 10.45
C GLU A 32 -17.69 3.44 11.95
N MET A 33 -17.13 2.53 12.76
CA MET A 33 -17.33 2.52 14.21
C MET A 33 -16.74 3.77 14.86
N ARG A 34 -15.51 4.13 14.46
CA ARG A 34 -14.80 5.33 14.96
C ARG A 34 -15.52 6.62 14.57
N ALA A 35 -15.99 6.72 13.32
CA ALA A 35 -16.73 7.88 12.85
C ALA A 35 -17.99 8.13 13.67
N LYS A 36 -18.72 7.08 14.07
CA LYS A 36 -19.89 7.17 14.96
C LYS A 36 -19.53 7.55 16.39
N ALA A 37 -18.45 7.01 16.94
CA ALA A 37 -18.09 7.19 18.33
C ALA A 37 -17.40 8.53 18.62
N MET A 38 -16.50 8.97 17.73
CA MET A 38 -15.59 10.10 18.01
C MET A 38 -15.39 11.04 16.81
N GLY A 39 -16.01 10.74 15.66
CA GLY A 39 -15.80 11.48 14.40
C GLY A 39 -14.49 11.12 13.69
N GLY A 40 -14.38 11.55 12.43
CA GLY A 40 -13.24 11.27 11.55
C GLY A 40 -13.30 9.91 10.86
N SER A 41 -12.79 9.85 9.62
CA SER A 41 -12.93 8.73 8.69
C SER A 41 -11.61 8.37 8.01
N LEU A 42 -11.42 7.09 7.73
CA LEU A 42 -10.33 6.58 6.91
C LEU A 42 -10.75 6.57 5.44
N HIS A 43 -9.86 7.01 4.56
CA HIS A 43 -10.04 6.97 3.11
C HIS A 43 -8.88 6.24 2.48
N PHE A 44 -9.19 5.27 1.63
CA PHE A 44 -8.20 4.38 1.04
C PHE A 44 -8.02 4.72 -0.44
N ALA A 45 -6.77 4.78 -0.89
CA ALA A 45 -6.41 4.89 -2.29
C ALA A 45 -5.31 3.86 -2.61
N GLU A 46 -5.40 3.20 -3.76
CA GLU A 46 -4.46 2.14 -4.14
C GLU A 46 -3.38 2.67 -5.08
N TYR A 47 -2.14 2.21 -4.89
CA TYR A 47 -0.97 2.59 -5.68
C TYR A 47 -0.09 1.38 -5.99
N TYR A 48 0.76 1.55 -7.02
CA TYR A 48 1.66 0.51 -7.50
C TYR A 48 3.06 0.65 -6.92
N PHE A 49 3.64 -0.47 -6.49
CA PHE A 49 5.04 -0.61 -6.08
C PHE A 49 5.54 -2.02 -6.40
N GLY A 50 6.85 -2.21 -6.56
CA GLY A 50 7.44 -3.53 -6.80
C GLY A 50 7.27 -4.01 -8.24
N ARG A 51 7.06 -5.32 -8.45
CA ARG A 51 6.90 -5.86 -9.81
C ARG A 51 5.74 -5.23 -10.52
N ILE A 52 4.59 -5.21 -9.87
CA ILE A 52 3.36 -4.76 -10.51
C ILE A 52 3.52 -3.32 -11.04
N ALA A 53 4.35 -2.50 -10.38
CA ALA A 53 4.71 -1.18 -10.88
C ALA A 53 5.66 -1.22 -12.09
N ILE A 54 6.65 -2.11 -12.11
CA ILE A 54 7.49 -2.32 -13.30
C ILE A 54 6.62 -2.75 -14.50
N ASP A 55 5.72 -3.71 -14.32
CA ASP A 55 4.89 -4.23 -15.42
C ASP A 55 3.95 -3.15 -15.98
N ASN A 56 3.38 -2.30 -15.11
CA ASN A 56 2.41 -1.28 -15.52
C ASN A 56 3.02 0.08 -15.89
N HIS A 57 4.18 0.43 -15.32
CA HIS A 57 4.77 1.77 -15.41
C HIS A 57 6.26 1.77 -15.81
N GLY A 58 6.87 0.61 -16.00
CA GLY A 58 8.31 0.49 -16.30
C GLY A 58 9.23 0.92 -15.15
N ASN A 59 8.70 1.17 -13.96
CA ASN A 59 9.44 1.68 -12.80
C ASN A 59 8.94 1.00 -11.51
N PRO A 60 9.81 0.41 -10.67
CA PRO A 60 9.40 -0.24 -9.42
C PRO A 60 8.81 0.71 -8.38
N LEU A 61 9.13 2.01 -8.46
CA LEU A 61 8.57 3.06 -7.63
C LEU A 61 8.19 4.25 -8.51
N PRO A 62 6.97 4.25 -9.09
CA PRO A 62 6.46 5.38 -9.82
C PRO A 62 6.51 6.63 -8.95
N SER A 63 6.90 7.76 -9.54
CA SER A 63 6.93 9.05 -8.82
C SER A 63 5.57 9.41 -8.24
N SER A 64 4.48 9.07 -8.94
CA SER A 64 3.11 9.22 -8.44
C SER A 64 2.86 8.47 -7.13
N THR A 65 3.34 7.23 -7.00
CA THR A 65 3.22 6.44 -5.77
C THR A 65 4.00 7.10 -4.63
N LEU A 66 5.24 7.54 -4.90
CA LEU A 66 6.08 8.18 -3.88
C LEU A 66 5.47 9.49 -3.37
N GLU A 67 4.99 10.34 -4.28
CA GLU A 67 4.39 11.62 -3.91
C GLU A 67 3.05 11.43 -3.17
N ALA A 68 2.25 10.44 -3.56
CA ALA A 68 1.05 10.07 -2.81
C ALA A 68 1.39 9.66 -1.37
N CYS A 69 2.35 8.74 -1.20
CA CYS A 69 2.74 8.22 0.12
C CYS A 69 3.27 9.31 1.05
N LYS A 70 3.99 10.30 0.51
CA LYS A 70 4.47 11.46 1.30
C LYS A 70 3.33 12.34 1.82
N SER A 71 2.21 12.40 1.09
CA SER A 71 1.03 13.18 1.46
C SER A 71 0.01 12.41 2.31
N ALA A 72 0.15 11.08 2.39
CA ALA A 72 -0.74 10.21 3.13
C ALA A 72 -0.55 10.33 4.65
N SER A 73 -1.60 10.03 5.40
CA SER A 73 -1.55 9.91 6.86
C SER A 73 -0.86 8.61 7.29
N ALA A 74 -0.98 7.55 6.49
CA ALA A 74 -0.29 6.28 6.68
C ALA A 74 -0.26 5.48 5.37
N VAL A 75 0.61 4.48 5.31
CA VAL A 75 0.73 3.55 4.18
C VAL A 75 0.53 2.12 4.67
N ILE A 76 -0.30 1.36 3.95
CA ILE A 76 -0.47 -0.09 4.10
C ILE A 76 0.28 -0.76 2.95
N LEU A 77 1.44 -1.36 3.26
CA LEU A 77 2.23 -2.10 2.29
C LEU A 77 1.94 -3.59 2.40
N GLY A 78 1.62 -4.22 1.26
CA GLY A 78 1.48 -5.67 1.11
C GLY A 78 2.84 -6.38 1.01
N ALA A 79 2.87 -7.52 0.32
CA ALA A 79 4.10 -8.27 0.09
C ALA A 79 4.81 -7.79 -1.18
N VAL A 80 6.13 -7.60 -1.12
CA VAL A 80 6.93 -7.12 -2.27
C VAL A 80 7.99 -8.15 -2.61
N GLY A 81 8.15 -8.45 -3.90
CA GLY A 81 9.16 -9.36 -4.40
C GLY A 81 8.63 -10.73 -4.81
N GLY A 82 9.54 -11.54 -5.35
CA GLY A 82 9.26 -12.85 -5.94
C GLY A 82 10.53 -13.47 -6.51
N PRO A 83 10.53 -14.78 -6.83
CA PRO A 83 11.71 -15.50 -7.32
C PRO A 83 12.32 -14.92 -8.61
N GLN A 84 11.55 -14.13 -9.34
CA GLN A 84 11.97 -13.39 -10.53
C GLN A 84 12.83 -12.13 -10.26
N TRP A 85 13.04 -11.69 -9.01
CA TRP A 85 14.11 -10.73 -8.67
C TRP A 85 15.35 -11.44 -8.16
N PRO A 86 16.55 -10.93 -8.53
CA PRO A 86 17.76 -11.34 -7.83
C PRO A 86 17.58 -11.07 -6.33
N ARG A 87 17.93 -12.03 -5.49
CA ARG A 87 18.00 -11.80 -4.05
C ARG A 87 18.99 -10.66 -3.81
N PRO A 88 18.68 -9.67 -2.96
CA PRO A 88 19.62 -8.57 -2.67
C PRO A 88 20.92 -8.98 -1.96
N LEU A 89 21.19 -10.28 -1.81
CA LEU A 89 22.33 -10.81 -1.06
C LEU A 89 22.85 -12.08 -1.74
N ASP A 90 23.26 -11.92 -2.99
CA ASP A 90 24.32 -12.70 -3.60
C ASP A 90 25.57 -11.80 -3.48
N ALA A 91 26.48 -12.11 -2.55
CA ALA A 91 27.73 -11.34 -2.36
C ALA A 91 28.74 -11.54 -3.50
N SER A 92 28.40 -12.31 -4.53
CA SER A 92 29.17 -12.55 -5.75
C SER A 92 28.67 -11.76 -6.96
N ASN A 93 27.58 -10.99 -6.84
CA ASN A 93 27.04 -10.20 -7.94
C ASN A 93 26.62 -8.80 -7.45
N PRO A 94 27.58 -7.85 -7.37
CA PRO A 94 27.32 -6.46 -6.96
C PRO A 94 26.44 -5.68 -7.95
#